data_AF-A0A5C7QJ30-F1
#
_entry.id   AF-A0A5C7QJ30-F1
#
_cell.length_a   1.000
_cell.length_b   1.000
_cell.length_c   1.000
_cell.angle_alpha   90.00
_cell.angle_beta   90.00
_cell.angle_gamma   90.00
#
_symmetry.space_group_name_H-M   'P 1'
#
loop_
_entity.id
_entity.type
_entity.pdbx_description
1 polymer ?
#
loop_
_entity_poly.entity_id
_entity_poly.type
_entity_poly.pdbx_seq_one_letter_code
_entity_poly.pdbx_strand_id
1 'polypeptide(L)'
;LELYCRHVVQARVIADELAVFDLAWLADDDGLKRYDRLLGMAEREGRAASSLATRLRITRQALHAVTAARQVANAPKTRKPWELPAPASRKR
;
A
#
# COMPACT_ATOMS: atom_id res chain seq x y z
N LEU A 1 8.43 6.22 -6.50
CA LEU A 1 8.80 6.19 -5.06
C LEU A 1 8.69 7.58 -4.44
N GLU A 2 9.24 8.62 -5.08
CA GLU A 2 9.21 10.01 -4.60
C GLU A 2 7.83 10.51 -4.17
N LEU A 3 6.78 10.28 -4.97
CA LEU A 3 5.41 10.69 -4.62
C LEU A 3 4.89 10.01 -3.35
N TYR A 4 5.20 8.73 -3.14
CA TYR A 4 4.81 8.02 -1.92
C TYR A 4 5.49 8.63 -0.70
N CYS A 5 6.79 8.87 -0.78
CA CYS A 5 7.54 9.52 0.29
C CYS A 5 7.00 10.93 0.60
N ARG A 6 6.63 11.70 -0.44
CA ARG A 6 6.01 13.02 -0.27
C ARG A 6 4.70 12.95 0.52
N HIS A 7 3.78 12.07 0.14
CA HIS A 7 2.51 11.90 0.86
C HIS A 7 2.73 11.42 2.31
N VAL A 8 3.72 10.56 2.56
CA VAL A 8 4.05 10.13 3.93
C VAL A 8 4.58 11.28 4.78
N VAL A 9 5.45 12.14 4.22
CA VAL A 9 5.98 13.31 4.93
C VAL A 9 4.86 14.33 5.18
N GLN A 10 4.03 14.61 4.17
CA GLN A 10 2.90 15.53 4.32
C GLN A 10 1.88 15.04 5.34
N ALA A 11 1.58 13.73 5.37
CA ALA A 11 0.72 13.14 6.38
C ALA A 11 1.27 13.33 7.81
N ARG A 12 2.60 13.25 8.00
CA ARG A 12 3.24 13.52 9.31
C ARG A 12 3.08 14.97 9.72
N VAL A 13 3.34 15.91 8.81
CA VAL A 13 3.16 17.34 9.08
C VAL A 13 1.73 17.65 9.49
N ILE A 14 0.73 17.09 8.78
CA ILE A 14 -0.68 17.28 9.14
C ILE A 14 -1.02 16.63 10.49
N ALA A 15 -0.44 15.46 10.80
CA ALA A 15 -0.63 14.80 12.08
C ALA A 15 -0.06 15.62 13.25
N ASP A 16 1.11 16.25 13.06
CA ASP A 16 1.72 17.13 14.05
C ASP A 16 0.85 18.38 14.28
N GLU A 17 0.34 19.00 13.22
CA GLU A 17 -0.60 20.12 13.31
C GLU A 17 -1.91 19.74 14.04
N LEU A 18 -2.44 18.55 13.78
CA LEU A 18 -3.61 18.02 14.49
C LEU A 18 -3.32 17.76 15.97
N ALA A 19 -2.12 17.30 16.31
CA ALA A 19 -1.72 17.04 17.69
C ALA A 19 -1.53 18.31 18.52
N VAL A 20 -1.10 19.41 17.88
CA VAL A 20 -0.92 20.72 18.51
C VAL A 20 -2.21 21.55 18.50
N PHE A 21 -3.25 21.11 17.78
CA PHE A 21 -4.51 21.86 17.69
C PHE A 21 -5.18 22.00 19.06
N ASP A 22 -5.49 23.24 19.44
CA ASP A 22 -6.18 23.54 20.70
C ASP A 22 -7.68 23.21 20.60
N LEU A 23 -8.12 22.27 21.43
CA LEU A 23 -9.53 21.86 21.49
C LEU A 23 -10.45 22.98 21.99
N ALA A 24 -9.94 23.99 22.72
CA ALA A 24 -10.75 25.13 23.15
C ALA A 24 -11.31 25.91 21.94
N TRP A 25 -10.58 25.91 20.81
CA TRP A 25 -10.99 26.55 19.57
C TRP A 25 -12.14 25.85 18.84
N LEU A 26 -12.52 24.62 19.23
CA LEU A 26 -13.67 23.92 18.64
C LEU A 26 -15.02 24.54 19.02
N ALA A 27 -15.06 25.36 20.06
CA ALA A 27 -16.26 26.09 20.44
C ALA A 27 -16.66 27.14 19.39
N ASP A 28 -15.68 27.64 18.63
CA ASP A 28 -15.91 28.61 17.56
C ASP A 28 -16.10 27.90 16.21
N ASP A 29 -17.06 28.39 15.43
CA ASP A 29 -17.37 27.86 14.09
C ASP A 29 -16.16 27.84 13.15
N ASP A 30 -15.27 28.83 13.28
CA ASP A 30 -14.08 28.92 12.44
C ASP A 30 -12.98 27.95 12.88
N GLY A 31 -12.88 27.65 14.17
CA GLY A 31 -12.01 26.58 14.66
C GLY A 31 -12.49 25.21 14.22
N LEU A 32 -13.81 24.98 14.26
CA LEU A 32 -14.43 23.74 13.76
C LEU A 32 -14.18 23.55 12.25
N LYS A 33 -14.36 24.59 11.42
CA LYS A 33 -14.06 24.53 9.98
C LYS A 33 -12.58 24.24 9.70
N ARG A 34 -11.68 24.85 10.48
CA ARG A 34 -10.24 24.61 10.33
C ARG A 34 -9.87 23.17 10.69
N TYR A 35 -10.45 22.65 11.76
CA TYR A 35 -10.24 21.28 12.21
C TYR A 35 -10.77 20.26 11.19
N ASP A 36 -11.98 20.47 10.66
CA ASP A 36 -12.54 19.65 9.58
C ASP A 36 -11.66 19.66 8.32
N ARG A 37 -11.12 20.83 7.96
CA ARG A 37 -10.18 20.94 6.84
C ARG A 37 -8.91 20.14 7.08
N LEU A 38 -8.33 20.19 8.28
CA LEU A 38 -7.13 19.40 8.62
C LEU A 38 -7.41 17.91 8.57
N LEU A 39 -8.54 17.45 9.11
CA LEU A 39 -8.97 16.05 9.03
C LEU A 39 -9.20 15.61 7.58
N GLY A 40 -9.84 16.46 6.77
CA GLY A 40 -10.04 16.22 5.35
C GLY A 40 -8.72 16.12 4.57
N MET A 41 -7.71 16.92 4.94
CA MET A 41 -6.38 16.82 4.37
C MET A 41 -5.68 15.52 4.80
N ALA A 42 -5.74 15.17 6.08
CA ALA A 42 -5.16 13.94 6.62
C ALA A 42 -5.70 12.69 5.89
N GLU A 43 -7.02 12.62 5.67
CA GLU A 43 -7.65 11.49 4.99
C GLU A 43 -7.24 11.39 3.51
N ARG A 44 -7.13 12.53 2.81
CA ARG A 44 -6.68 12.56 1.41
C ARG A 44 -5.25 12.06 1.27
N GLU A 45 -4.35 12.54 2.14
CA GLU A 45 -2.95 12.11 2.16
C GLU A 45 -2.82 10.62 2.53
N GLY A 46 -3.58 10.16 3.51
CA GLY A 46 -3.63 8.75 3.92
C GLY A 46 -4.10 7.81 2.78
N ARG A 47 -5.18 8.17 2.08
CA ARG A 47 -5.68 7.41 0.92
C ARG A 47 -4.68 7.39 -0.23
N ALA A 48 -4.06 8.52 -0.55
CA ALA A 48 -3.05 8.62 -1.61
C ALA A 48 -1.82 7.76 -1.29
N ALA A 49 -1.32 7.83 -0.06
CA ALA A 49 -0.19 7.02 0.41
C ALA A 49 -0.50 5.51 0.35
N SER A 50 -1.69 5.10 0.81
CA SER A 50 -2.13 3.69 0.78
C SER A 50 -2.26 3.14 -0.65
N SER A 51 -2.87 3.90 -1.56
CA SER A 51 -2.97 3.54 -2.97
C SER A 51 -1.60 3.38 -3.64
N LEU A 52 -0.66 4.29 -3.36
CA LEU A 52 0.70 4.22 -3.88
C LEU A 52 1.49 3.05 -3.27
N ALA A 53 1.38 2.83 -1.96
CA ALA A 53 2.05 1.71 -1.28
C ALA A 53 1.61 0.36 -1.84
N THR A 54 0.32 0.22 -2.17
CA THR A 54 -0.26 -0.97 -2.79
C THR A 54 0.30 -1.18 -4.20
N ARG A 55 0.35 -0.12 -5.03
CA ARG A 55 0.95 -0.16 -6.38
C ARG A 55 2.43 -0.49 -6.35
N LEU A 56 3.16 0.05 -5.38
CA LEU A 56 4.59 -0.22 -5.16
C LEU A 56 4.84 -1.57 -4.49
N ARG A 57 3.80 -2.32 -4.09
CA ARG A 57 3.89 -3.61 -3.39
C ARG A 57 4.70 -3.56 -2.09
N ILE A 58 4.70 -2.43 -1.42
CA ILE A 58 5.39 -2.22 -0.13
C ILE A 58 4.63 -2.92 1.01
N THR A 59 3.31 -3.07 0.88
CA THR A 59 2.46 -3.65 1.91
C THR A 59 2.46 -5.18 1.89
N ARG A 60 2.27 -5.81 3.05
CA ARG A 60 2.27 -7.28 3.25
C ARG A 60 1.32 -8.07 2.36
N GLN A 61 0.34 -7.44 1.71
CA GLN A 61 -0.53 -8.08 0.72
C GLN A 61 0.27 -8.70 -0.44
N ALA A 62 1.39 -8.08 -0.83
CA ALA A 62 2.27 -8.60 -1.87
C ALA A 62 3.03 -9.88 -1.44
N LEU A 63 3.19 -10.10 -0.14
CA LEU A 63 3.96 -11.21 0.43
C LEU A 63 3.09 -12.33 1.04
N HIS A 64 1.76 -12.22 0.94
CA HIS A 64 0.87 -13.23 1.51
C HIS A 64 1.11 -14.58 0.83
N ALA A 65 1.46 -15.60 1.63
CA ALA A 65 1.93 -16.91 1.15
C ALA A 65 0.95 -17.59 0.19
N VAL A 66 -0.36 -17.42 0.41
CA VAL A 66 -1.41 -17.97 -0.48
C VAL A 66 -1.38 -17.31 -1.86
N THR A 67 -1.11 -16.02 -1.93
CA THR A 67 -1.05 -15.26 -3.19
C THR A 67 0.23 -15.61 -3.97
N ALA A 68 1.35 -15.74 -3.27
CA ALA A 68 2.61 -16.21 -3.85
C ALA A 68 2.50 -17.64 -4.37
N ALA A 69 1.88 -18.55 -3.60
CA ALA A 69 1.63 -19.92 -4.02
C ALA A 69 0.74 -20.00 -5.27
N ARG A 70 -0.30 -19.16 -5.37
CA ARG A 70 -1.16 -19.05 -6.57
C ARG A 70 -0.40 -18.54 -7.78
N GLN A 71 0.49 -17.56 -7.63
CA GLN A 71 1.33 -17.08 -8.74
C GLN A 71 2.29 -18.15 -9.24
N VAL A 72 2.92 -18.91 -8.34
CA VAL A 72 3.79 -20.03 -8.71
C VAL A 72 3.00 -21.15 -9.39
N ALA A 73 1.80 -21.46 -8.90
CA ALA A 73 0.93 -22.48 -9.50
C ALA A 73 0.45 -22.10 -10.91
N ASN A 74 0.20 -20.81 -11.17
CA ASN A 74 -0.28 -20.29 -12.45
C ASN A 74 0.84 -19.88 -13.41
N ALA A 75 2.10 -19.98 -13.01
CA ALA A 75 3.22 -19.68 -13.89
C ALA A 75 3.26 -20.67 -15.06
N PRO A 76 3.51 -20.22 -16.31
CA PRO A 76 3.64 -21.12 -17.44
C PRO A 76 4.73 -22.14 -17.13
N LYS A 77 4.40 -23.44 -17.24
CA LYS A 77 5.35 -24.54 -17.07
C LYS A 77 6.29 -24.57 -18.27
N THR A 78 7.17 -23.59 -18.36
CA THR A 78 8.27 -23.60 -19.30
C THR A 78 9.28 -24.62 -18.82
N ARG A 79 9.70 -25.51 -19.73
CA ARG A 79 10.69 -26.53 -19.43
C ARG A 79 11.96 -25.86 -18.92
N LYS A 80 12.41 -26.26 -17.74
CA LYS A 80 13.61 -25.66 -17.15
C LYS A 80 14.83 -26.12 -17.95
N PRO A 81 15.85 -25.26 -18.17
CA PRO A 81 17.01 -25.61 -18.99
C PRO A 81 17.77 -26.87 -18.56
N TRP A 82 17.66 -27.25 -17.28
CA TRP A 82 18.31 -28.42 -16.68
C TRP A 82 17.42 -29.68 -16.64
N GLU A 83 16.20 -29.64 -17.18
CA GLU A 83 15.32 -30.83 -17.22
C GLU A 83 15.66 -31.74 -18.41
N LEU A 84 16.20 -32.92 -18.10
CA LEU A 84 16.43 -33.99 -19.07
C LEU A 84 15.11 -34.44 -19.71
N PRO A 85 15.11 -34.79 -21.02
CA PRO A 85 13.89 -35.24 -21.68
C PRO A 85 13.37 -36.52 -21.01
N ALA A 86 12.07 -36.54 -20.69
CA ALA A 86 11.44 -37.68 -20.03
C ALA A 86 11.63 -38.95 -20.88
N PRO A 87 12.00 -40.10 -20.27
CA PRO A 87 12.19 -41.34 -21.00
C PRO A 87 10.86 -41.78 -21.61
N ALA A 88 10.87 -42.08 -22.92
CA ALA A 88 9.68 -42.52 -23.64
C ALA A 88 9.14 -43.80 -22.99
N SER A 89 7.92 -43.73 -22.44
CA SER A 89 7.25 -44.89 -21.86
C SER A 89 7.00 -45.94 -22.95
N ARG A 90 7.70 -47.07 -22.89
CA ARG A 90 7.35 -48.27 -23.69
C ARG A 90 5.97 -48.74 -23.25
N LYS A 91 4.95 -48.52 -24.09
CA LYS A 91 3.67 -49.24 -23.96
C LYS A 91 3.94 -50.72 -24.25
N ARG A 92 3.53 -51.58 -23.32
CA ARG A 92 3.44 -53.04 -23.51
C ARG A 92 2.21 -53.39 -24.34
#